data_AF-A0A7V1W158-F1
#
_entry.id   AF-A0A7V1W158-F1
#
_cell.length_a   1.000
_cell.length_b   1.000
_cell.length_c   1.000
_cell.angle_alpha   90.00
_cell.angle_beta   90.00
_cell.angle_gamma   90.00
#
_symmetry.space_group_name_H-M   'P 1'
#
loop_
_entity.id
_entity.type
_entity.pdbx_description
1 polymer ?
#
loop_
_entity_poly.entity_id
_entity_poly.type
_entity_poly.pdbx_seq_one_letter_code
_entity_poly.pdbx_strand_id
1 'polypeptide(L)' 'MLSRERSDIVCLACGRVLGEIEVRNGALTLVENERPQAFRVVNNQLFCTRCGGRGFVDYRLLAVS' A
#
# COMPACT_ATOMS: atom_id res chain seq x y z
N MET A 1 -22.42 9.32 4.03
CA MET A 1 -21.65 8.80 2.88
C MET A 1 -20.34 8.26 3.43
N LEU A 2 -20.11 6.95 3.35
CA LEU A 2 -18.83 6.35 3.76
C LEU A 2 -17.90 6.43 2.54
N SER A 3 -16.95 7.36 2.53
CA SER A 3 -15.89 7.40 1.53
C SER A 3 -14.99 6.19 1.73
N ARG A 4 -14.96 5.33 0.71
CA ARG A 4 -14.09 4.16 0.65
C ARG A 4 -13.05 4.47 -0.41
N GLU A 5 -11.84 4.77 0.02
CA GLU A 5 -10.76 5.14 -0.89
C GLU A 5 -9.70 4.05 -0.91
N ARG A 6 -9.24 3.67 -2.10
CA ARG A 6 -8.22 2.65 -2.30
C ARG A 6 -6.96 3.29 -2.83
N SER A 7 -5.81 2.85 -2.37
CA SER A 7 -4.52 3.32 -2.85
C SER A 7 -3.53 2.18 -2.94
N ASP A 8 -2.71 2.20 -3.99
CA ASP A 8 -1.66 1.21 -4.18
C ASP A 8 -0.47 1.51 -3.25
N ILE A 9 0.14 0.46 -2.73
CA ILE A 9 1.46 0.50 -2.15
C ILE A 9 2.44 0.18 -3.25
N VAL A 10 3.40 1.06 -3.50
CA VAL A 10 4.43 0.84 -4.52
C VAL A 10 5.82 0.84 -3.91
N CYS A 11 6.72 0.05 -4.49
CA CYS A 11 8.13 0.07 -4.11
C CYS A 11 8.83 1.26 -4.74
N LEU A 12 9.47 2.09 -3.92
CA LEU A 12 10.24 3.25 -4.38
C LEU A 12 11.46 2.88 -5.24
N ALA A 13 12.02 1.68 -5.05
CA ALA A 13 13.25 1.27 -5.75
C ALA A 13 12.99 0.70 -7.14
N CYS A 14 11.89 -0.04 -7.33
CA CYS A 14 11.62 -0.75 -8.59
C CYS A 14 10.24 -0.46 -9.20
N GLY A 15 9.44 0.42 -8.59
CA GLY A 15 8.11 0.81 -9.08
C GLY A 15 7.05 -0.30 -8.99
N ARG A 16 7.37 -1.45 -8.40
CA ARG A 16 6.45 -2.59 -8.32
C ARG A 16 5.33 -2.31 -7.32
N VAL A 17 4.09 -2.59 -7.72
CA VAL A 17 2.94 -2.64 -6.80
C VAL A 17 3.13 -3.81 -5.82
N LEU A 18 3.12 -3.47 -4.54
CA LEU A 18 3.34 -4.38 -3.43
C LEU A 18 2.02 -4.92 -2.89
N GLY A 19 0.98 -4.09 -2.88
CA GLY A 19 -0.36 -4.40 -2.38
C GLY A 19 -1.26 -3.18 -2.46
N GLU A 20 -2.43 -3.29 -1.88
CA GLU A 20 -3.42 -2.22 -1.83
C GLU A 20 -3.74 -1.91 -0.37
N ILE A 21 -4.02 -0.64 -0.08
CA ILE A 21 -4.62 -0.20 1.16
C ILE A 21 -5.99 0.37 0.89
N GLU A 22 -6.83 0.28 1.90
CA GLU A 22 -8.15 0.86 1.91
C GLU A 22 -8.28 1.80 3.11
N VAL A 23 -8.67 3.05 2.83
CA VAL A 23 -9.02 4.02 3.85
C VAL A 23 -10.51 3.89 4.12
N ARG A 24 -10.87 3.57 5.37
CA ARG A 24 -12.25 3.66 5.87
C ARG A 24 -12.27 4.50 7.13
N ASN A 25 -13.00 5.61 7.13
CA ASN A 25 -13.16 6.48 8.29
C ASN A 25 -11.82 6.92 8.92
N GLY A 26 -10.80 7.19 8.09
CA GLY A 26 -9.45 7.57 8.55
C GLY A 26 -8.59 6.41 9.04
N ALA A 27 -9.11 5.17 9.08
CA ALA A 27 -8.32 3.99 9.34
C ALA A 27 -7.77 3.41 8.03
N LEU A 28 -6.46 3.11 8.04
CA LEU A 28 -5.75 2.47 6.93
C LEU A 28 -5.76 0.96 7.16
N THR A 29 -6.39 0.22 6.24
CA THR A 29 -6.44 -1.24 6.29
C THR A 29 -5.73 -1.80 5.07
N LEU A 30 -4.78 -2.71 5.27
CA LEU A 30 -4.19 -3.48 4.17
C LEU A 30 -5.27 -4.39 3.57
N VAL A 31 -5.44 -4.31 2.25
CA VAL A 31 -6.30 -5.24 1.53
C VAL A 31 -5.50 -6.52 1.31
N GLU A 32 -5.88 -7.57 2.03
CA GLU A 32 -5.35 -8.92 1.77
C GLU A 32 -5.89 -9.38 0.41
N ASN A 33 -5.07 -9.19 -0.62
CA ASN A 33 -5.33 -9.77 -1.92
C ASN A 33 -4.89 -11.25 -1.92
N GLU A 34 -5.57 -12.09 -2.68
CA GLU A 34 -5.26 -13.53 -2.86
C GLU A 34 -3.88 -13.78 -3.52
N ARG A 35 -3.10 -12.73 -3.78
CA ARG A 35 -1.77 -12.79 -4.37
C ARG A 35 -0.71 -12.93 -3.27
N PRO A 36 0.37 -13.68 -3.54
CA PRO A 36 1.49 -13.79 -2.59
C PRO A 36 2.00 -12.39 -2.23
N GLN A 37 2.14 -12.13 -0.93
CA GLN A 37 2.56 -10.84 -0.39
C GLN A 37 3.87 -10.39 -1.07
N ALA A 38 3.80 -9.36 -1.90
CA ALA A 38 4.97 -8.81 -2.58
C ALA A 38 5.79 -7.89 -1.67
N PHE A 39 5.40 -7.78 -0.40
CA PHE A 39 6.09 -7.04 0.65
C PHE A 39 6.24 -7.87 1.91
N ARG A 40 7.13 -7.41 2.79
CA ARG A 40 7.29 -7.85 4.17
C ARG A 40 7.22 -6.62 5.09
N VAL A 41 6.70 -6.79 6.29
CA VAL A 41 6.68 -5.74 7.32
C VAL A 41 7.81 -6.01 8.32
N VAL A 42 8.69 -5.02 8.52
CA VAL A 42 9.76 -5.08 9.52
C VAL A 42 9.78 -3.75 10.26
N ASN A 43 9.74 -3.75 11.59
CA ASN A 43 9.73 -2.54 12.42
C ASN A 43 8.69 -1.49 11.96
N ASN A 44 7.47 -1.95 11.66
CA ASN A 44 6.38 -1.12 11.15
C ASN A 44 6.67 -0.41 9.80
N GLN A 45 7.60 -0.95 9.00
CA GLN A 45 7.95 -0.46 7.67
C GLN A 45 7.72 -1.55 6.62
N LEU A 46 7.19 -1.15 5.46
CA LEU A 46 6.93 -2.01 4.32
C LEU A 46 8.19 -2.13 3.44
N PHE A 47 8.58 -3.35 3.09
CA PHE A 47 9.73 -3.62 2.21
C PHE A 47 9.33 -4.56 1.08
N CYS A 48 9.74 -4.25 -0.14
CA CYS A 48 9.55 -5.11 -1.30
C CYS A 48 10.35 -6.41 -1.14
N THR A 49 9.69 -7.57 -1.29
CA THR A 49 10.36 -8.88 -1.19
C THR A 49 11.30 -9.15 -2.37
N ARG A 50 11.13 -8.45 -3.49
CA ARG A 50 11.98 -8.59 -4.69
C ARG A 50 13.33 -7.86 -4.58
N CYS A 51 13.32 -6.61 -4.12
CA CYS A 51 14.50 -5.74 -4.19
C CYS A 51 14.92 -5.14 -2.83
N GLY A 52 14.17 -5.41 -1.76
CA GLY A 52 14.42 -4.83 -0.43
C GLY A 52 14.11 -3.34 -0.32
N GLY A 53 13.67 -2.68 -1.39
CA GLY A 53 13.30 -1.26 -1.37
C GLY A 53 12.07 -0.99 -0.51
N ARG A 54 11.99 0.22 0.08
CA ARG A 54 10.86 0.63 0.91
C ARG A 54 9.59 0.76 0.08
N GLY A 55 8.48 0.27 0.62
CA GLY A 55 7.15 0.54 0.13
C GLY A 55 6.66 1.87 0.67
N PHE A 56 5.96 2.64 -0.17
CA PHE A 56 5.23 3.82 0.27
C PHE A 56 3.80 3.74 -0.24
N VAL A 57 2.89 4.37 0.51
CA VAL A 57 1.51 4.56 0.07
C VAL A 57 1.48 5.80 -0.81
N ASP A 58 1.08 5.65 -2.06
CA ASP A 58 0.90 6.81 -2.93
C ASP A 58 -0.45 7.47 -2.64
N TYR A 59 -0.44 8.47 -1.75
CA TYR A 59 -1.61 9.27 -1.39
C TYR A 59 -2.04 10.25 -2.51
N ARG A 60 -1.38 10.31 -3.67
CA ARG A 60 -1.71 11.26 -4.75
C ARG A 60 -3.10 11.06 -5.37
N LEU A 61 -3.80 9.98 -5.04
CA LEU A 61 -5.19 9.73 -5.49
C LEU A 61 -6.26 10.12 -4.46
N LEU A 62 -5.89 10.61 -3.27
CA LEU A 62 -6.82 10.94 -2.17
C LEU A 62 -7.17 12.44 -2.07
N ALA A 63 -6.63 13.26 -2.97
CA ALA A 63 -6.85 14.71 -2.98
C ALA A 63 -7.79 15.17 -4.12
N VAL A 64 -8.45 14.25 -4.81
CA VAL A 64 -9.45 14.55 -5.84
C VAL A 64 -10.72 13.76 -5.54
N SER A 65 -11.47 14.18 -4.53
CA SER A 65 -12.88 13.81 -4.32
C SER A 65 -13.57 14.91 -3.52
#